data_AF-A0A7S1RC17-F1
#
_entry.id   AF-A0A7S1RC17-F1
#
_cell.length_a   1.000
_cell.length_b   1.000
_cell.length_c   1.000
_cell.angle_alpha   90.00
_cell.angle_beta   90.00
_cell.angle_gamma   90.00
#
_symmetry.space_group_name_H-M   'P 1'
#
loop_
_entity.id
_entity.type
_entity.pdbx_description
1 polymer ?
#
loop_
_entity_poly.entity_id
_entity_poly.type
_entity_poly.pdbx_seq_one_letter_code
_entity_poly.pdbx_strand_id
1 'polypeptide(L)'
;DSGVALARFFLWREAQGHSARGRAVLELGAGTGVVGLRLASLGAHVALTDFEPAVLQLLQHNIDENDLGQRASVHHLDWRDPKSYLVDGRHAASSQTPKAGPFDLIVAGDCVYDIE
;
A
#
# COMPACT_ATOMS: atom_id res chain seq x y z
N ASP A 1 -17.84 0.52 -5.63
CA ASP A 1 -16.51 1.00 -5.22
C ASP A 1 -15.75 -0.16 -4.57
N SER A 2 -14.86 -0.77 -5.35
CA SER A 2 -14.12 -1.99 -5.02
C SER A 2 -13.12 -1.77 -3.88
N GLY A 3 -12.52 -0.58 -3.77
CA GLY A 3 -11.57 -0.24 -2.71
C GLY A 3 -12.22 -0.26 -1.32
N VAL A 4 -13.39 0.36 -1.18
CA VAL A 4 -14.16 0.36 0.08
C VAL A 4 -14.59 -1.07 0.45
N ALA A 5 -15.02 -1.88 -0.52
CA ALA A 5 -15.39 -3.27 -0.28
C ALA A 5 -14.19 -4.10 0.25
N LEU A 6 -13.02 -3.95 -0.38
CA LEU A 6 -11.79 -4.65 0.03
C LEU A 6 -11.29 -4.19 1.40
N ALA A 7 -11.36 -2.89 1.71
CA ALA A 7 -11.02 -2.37 3.04
C ALA A 7 -11.94 -2.96 4.13
N ARG A 8 -13.25 -3.06 3.85
CA ARG A 8 -14.22 -3.69 4.79
C ARG A 8 -13.99 -5.19 4.94
N PHE A 9 -13.58 -5.88 3.86
CA PHE A 9 -13.20 -7.27 3.92
C PHE A 9 -12.03 -7.52 4.88
N PHE A 10 -10.99 -6.69 4.85
CA PHE A 10 -9.87 -6.83 5.79
C PHE A 10 -10.24 -6.53 7.25
N LEU A 11 -11.14 -5.58 7.48
CA LEU A 11 -11.69 -5.36 8.81
C LEU A 11 -12.47 -6.60 9.30
N TRP A 12 -13.31 -7.18 8.44
CA TRP A 12 -14.05 -8.41 8.76
C TRP A 12 -13.11 -9.58 9.06
N ARG A 13 -12.06 -9.76 8.25
CA ARG A 13 -11.00 -10.76 8.45
C ARG A 13 -10.31 -10.63 9.81
N GLU A 14 -9.96 -9.41 10.22
CA GLU A 14 -9.36 -9.16 11.54
C GLU A 14 -10.30 -9.63 12.66
N ALA A 15 -11.60 -9.34 12.55
CA ALA A 15 -12.61 -9.78 13.50
C ALA A 15 -12.79 -11.31 13.52
N GLN A 16 -12.42 -12.02 12.45
CA GLN A 16 -12.38 -13.50 12.40
C GLN A 16 -11.04 -14.08 12.94
N GLY A 17 -10.15 -13.24 13.48
CA GLY A 17 -8.84 -13.67 14.02
C GLY A 17 -7.74 -13.79 12.96
N HIS A 18 -7.98 -13.37 11.72
CA HIS A 18 -6.97 -13.38 10.65
C HIS A 18 -6.23 -12.05 10.56
N SER A 19 -5.29 -11.83 11.49
CA SER A 19 -4.62 -10.54 11.63
C SER A 19 -3.70 -10.17 10.47
N ALA A 20 -3.71 -8.88 10.10
CA ALA A 20 -2.73 -8.29 9.18
C ALA A 20 -1.50 -7.70 9.90
N ARG A 21 -1.49 -7.71 11.24
CA ARG A 21 -0.44 -7.08 12.05
C ARG A 21 0.94 -7.64 11.72
N GLY A 22 1.89 -6.72 11.48
CA GLY A 22 3.29 -7.05 11.21
C GLY A 22 3.59 -7.59 9.81
N ARG A 23 2.56 -7.84 8.98
CA ARG A 23 2.75 -8.32 7.61
C ARG A 23 3.31 -7.20 6.72
N ALA A 24 4.21 -7.55 5.82
CA ALA A 24 4.66 -6.69 4.73
C ALA A 24 3.64 -6.73 3.58
N VAL A 25 3.05 -5.59 3.24
CA VAL A 25 2.00 -5.47 2.22
C VAL A 25 2.45 -4.54 1.11
N LEU A 26 2.18 -4.91 -0.13
CA LEU A 26 2.26 -4.04 -1.30
C LEU A 26 0.84 -3.75 -1.80
N GLU A 27 0.50 -2.48 -1.96
CA GLU A 27 -0.71 -2.08 -2.71
C GLU A 27 -0.31 -1.55 -4.09
N LEU A 28 -0.87 -2.17 -5.12
CA LEU A 28 -0.72 -1.75 -6.52
C LEU A 28 -1.90 -0.85 -6.91
N GLY A 29 -1.61 0.28 -7.56
CA GLY A 29 -2.64 1.22 -8.01
C GLY A 29 -3.46 1.74 -6.83
N ALA A 30 -2.77 2.27 -5.82
CA ALA A 30 -3.37 2.59 -4.53
C ALA A 30 -4.43 3.71 -4.63
N GLY A 31 -4.35 4.61 -5.62
CA GLY A 31 -5.28 5.73 -5.75
C GLY A 31 -5.31 6.57 -4.47
N THR A 32 -6.46 6.59 -3.78
CA THR A 32 -6.60 7.30 -2.50
C THR A 32 -5.94 6.57 -1.31
N GLY A 33 -5.57 5.30 -1.46
CA GLY A 33 -4.94 4.48 -0.43
C GLY A 33 -5.92 3.82 0.56
N VAL A 34 -7.23 3.84 0.28
CA VAL A 34 -8.27 3.35 1.23
C VAL A 34 -8.01 1.93 1.74
N VAL A 35 -7.50 1.02 0.89
CA VAL A 35 -7.23 -0.37 1.29
C VAL A 35 -5.95 -0.47 2.11
N GLY A 36 -4.84 0.07 1.61
CA GLY A 36 -3.55 0.02 2.27
C GLY A 36 -3.51 0.81 3.58
N LEU A 37 -4.14 1.98 3.65
CA LEU A 37 -4.28 2.74 4.91
C LEU A 37 -5.10 1.97 5.94
N ARG A 38 -6.15 1.28 5.50
CA ARG A 38 -6.90 0.36 6.39
C ARG A 38 -5.99 -0.76 6.90
N LEU A 39 -5.21 -1.41 6.04
CA LEU A 39 -4.27 -2.45 6.47
C LEU A 39 -3.18 -1.91 7.41
N ALA A 40 -2.65 -0.72 7.15
CA ALA A 40 -1.70 -0.05 8.03
C ALA A 40 -2.30 0.26 9.41
N SER A 41 -3.56 0.69 9.48
CA SER A 41 -4.30 0.89 10.74
C SER A 41 -4.49 -0.41 11.54
N LEU A 42 -4.54 -1.56 10.86
CA LEU A 42 -4.58 -2.90 11.46
C LEU A 42 -3.18 -3.40 11.86
N GLY A 43 -2.15 -2.58 11.66
CA GLY A 43 -0.77 -2.84 12.07
C GLY A 43 0.11 -3.51 11.03
N ALA A 44 -0.32 -3.61 9.76
CA ALA A 44 0.54 -4.03 8.67
C ALA A 44 1.62 -2.96 8.36
N HIS A 45 2.70 -3.36 7.69
CA HIS A 45 3.66 -2.44 7.07
C HIS A 45 3.39 -2.39 5.57
N VAL A 46 2.96 -1.24 5.06
CA VAL A 46 2.37 -1.10 3.73
C VAL A 46 3.24 -0.20 2.84
N ALA A 47 3.60 -0.71 1.67
CA ALA A 47 4.10 0.08 0.56
C ALA A 47 2.91 0.41 -0.35
N LEU A 48 2.51 1.68 -0.38
CA LEU A 48 1.46 2.20 -1.25
C LEU A 48 2.11 2.63 -2.56
N THR A 49 1.65 2.08 -3.68
CA THR A 49 2.25 2.38 -4.99
C THR A 49 1.23 2.86 -6.01
N ASP A 50 1.65 3.84 -6.80
CA ASP A 50 0.89 4.38 -7.92
C ASP A 50 1.86 4.95 -8.98
N PHE A 51 1.33 5.27 -10.16
CA PHE A 51 2.10 5.88 -11.25
C PHE A 51 2.03 7.41 -11.19
N GLU A 52 0.85 7.97 -10.90
CA GLU A 52 0.61 9.40 -11.09
C GLU A 52 1.19 10.26 -9.95
N PRO A 53 2.05 11.26 -10.22
CA PRO A 53 2.68 12.08 -9.18
C PRO A 53 1.69 12.78 -8.23
N ALA A 54 0.55 13.24 -8.76
CA ALA A 54 -0.50 13.85 -7.94
C ALA A 54 -1.13 12.84 -6.98
N VAL A 55 -1.26 11.58 -7.39
CA VAL A 55 -1.76 10.49 -6.54
C VAL A 55 -0.74 10.16 -5.45
N LEU A 56 0.55 10.13 -5.77
CA LEU A 56 1.61 9.93 -4.77
C LEU A 56 1.60 11.03 -3.69
N GLN A 57 1.38 12.29 -4.08
CA GLN A 57 1.23 13.40 -3.12
C GLN A 57 -0.02 13.22 -2.25
N LEU A 58 -1.15 12.82 -2.85
CA LEU A 58 -2.38 12.52 -2.12
C LEU A 58 -2.20 11.38 -1.12
N LEU A 59 -1.50 10.30 -1.51
CA LEU A 59 -1.20 9.19 -0.63
C LEU A 59 -0.38 9.65 0.58
N GLN A 60 0.66 10.47 0.36
CA GLN A 60 1.46 10.99 1.46
C GLN A 60 0.62 11.86 2.40
N HIS A 61 -0.20 12.75 1.85
CA HIS A 61 -1.15 13.54 2.64
C HIS A 61 -2.08 12.65 3.48
N ASN A 62 -2.65 11.60 2.88
CA ASN A 62 -3.55 10.69 3.60
C ASN A 62 -2.83 9.86 4.67
N ILE A 63 -1.56 9.50 4.47
CA ILE A 63 -0.75 8.86 5.52
C ILE A 63 -0.59 9.81 6.71
N ASP A 64 -0.26 11.08 6.43
CA ASP A 64 0.00 12.09 7.45
C ASP A 64 -1.30 12.41 8.24
N GLU A 65 -2.42 12.60 7.55
CA GLU A 65 -3.74 12.87 8.17
C GLU A 65 -4.25 11.71 9.05
N ASN A 66 -3.74 10.50 8.85
CA ASN A 66 -4.12 9.32 9.64
C ASN A 66 -3.04 8.88 10.64
N ASP A 67 -1.95 9.65 10.80
CA ASP A 67 -0.81 9.33 11.66
C ASP A 67 -0.18 7.95 11.36
N LEU A 68 -0.16 7.54 10.09
CA LEU A 68 0.27 6.20 9.66
C LEU A 68 1.72 6.13 9.17
N GLY A 69 2.51 7.20 9.30
CA GLY A 69 3.87 7.28 8.76
C GLY A 69 4.87 6.22 9.28
N GLN A 70 4.56 5.56 10.39
CA GLN A 70 5.36 4.43 10.92
C GLN A 70 5.00 3.07 10.30
N ARG A 71 3.90 3.01 9.56
CA ARG A 71 3.28 1.78 9.04
C ARG A 71 3.04 1.84 7.54
N ALA A 72 2.99 3.02 6.92
CA ALA A 72 2.76 3.21 5.51
C ALA A 72 3.86 4.07 4.88
N SER A 73 4.17 3.80 3.62
CA SER A 73 5.13 4.57 2.82
C SER A 73 4.67 4.64 1.37
N VAL A 74 4.94 5.76 0.69
CA VAL A 74 4.58 5.99 -0.70
C VAL A 74 5.76 5.71 -1.61
N HIS A 75 5.52 5.01 -2.72
CA HIS A 75 6.53 4.72 -3.74
C HIS A 75 5.94 4.85 -5.14
N HIS A 76 6.74 5.33 -6.08
CA HIS A 76 6.35 5.32 -7.49
C HIS A 76 6.47 3.91 -8.09
N LEU A 77 5.48 3.49 -8.88
CA LEU A 77 5.52 2.25 -9.65
C LEU A 77 4.80 2.42 -11.00
N ASP A 78 5.56 2.32 -12.09
CA ASP A 78 5.03 2.16 -13.45
C ASP A 78 4.91 0.66 -13.75
N TRP A 79 3.70 0.18 -14.05
CA TRP A 79 3.49 -1.25 -14.35
C TRP A 79 4.18 -1.69 -15.65
N ARG A 80 4.48 -0.75 -16.55
CA ARG A 80 5.23 -1.00 -17.79
C ARG A 80 6.73 -1.13 -17.56
N ASP A 81 7.22 -0.60 -16.44
CA ASP A 81 8.60 -0.78 -15.99
C ASP A 81 8.63 -1.09 -14.48
N PRO A 82 8.47 -2.37 -14.08
CA PRO A 82 8.49 -2.76 -12.68
C PRO A 82 9.78 -2.39 -11.93
N LYS A 83 10.88 -2.10 -12.65
CA LYS A 83 12.13 -1.63 -12.03
C LYS A 83 12.00 -0.20 -11.51
N SER A 84 11.01 0.58 -11.95
CA SER A 84 10.75 1.94 -11.46
C SER A 84 10.60 1.99 -9.94
N TYR A 85 10.07 0.92 -9.33
CA TYR A 85 9.96 0.78 -7.88
C TYR A 85 11.31 0.79 -7.14
N LEU A 86 12.38 0.36 -7.82
CA LEU A 86 13.74 0.29 -7.26
C LEU A 86 14.48 1.62 -7.39
N VAL A 87 14.03 2.51 -8.27
CA VAL A 87 14.76 3.74 -8.64
C VAL A 87 14.69 4.81 -7.53
N ASP A 88 13.66 4.77 -6.67
CA ASP A 88 13.43 5.84 -5.69
C ASP A 88 14.46 5.90 -4.54
N GLY A 89 15.46 5.02 -4.45
CA GLY A 89 16.58 5.15 -3.52
C GLY A 89 16.23 5.06 -2.02
N ARG A 90 14.94 5.12 -1.64
CA ARG A 90 14.43 5.00 -0.26
C ARG A 90 14.45 3.56 0.26
N HIS A 91 14.83 2.61 -0.60
CA HIS A 91 15.20 1.24 -0.20
C HIS A 91 16.50 1.20 0.61
N ALA A 92 17.34 2.23 0.51
CA ALA A 92 18.53 2.37 1.31
C ALA A 92 18.26 3.24 2.55
N ALA A 93 18.13 2.58 3.71
CA ALA A 93 18.44 3.14 5.03
C ALA A 93 17.46 4.16 5.67
N SER A 94 16.14 4.02 5.49
CA SER A 94 15.24 4.34 6.61
C SER A 94 14.94 3.05 7.36
N SER A 95 15.04 3.05 8.69
CA SER A 95 14.85 1.90 9.58
C SER A 95 13.43 1.32 9.59
N GLN A 96 12.60 1.62 8.59
CA GLN A 96 11.15 1.39 8.54
C GLN A 96 10.65 0.86 7.18
N THR A 97 11.54 0.54 6.23
CA THR A 97 11.17 -0.33 5.11
C THR A 97 10.91 -1.75 5.65
N PRO A 98 9.89 -2.47 5.15
CA PRO A 98 9.78 -3.91 5.42
C PRO A 98 11.12 -4.57 5.08
N LYS A 99 11.67 -5.35 6.02
CA LYS A 99 12.92 -6.12 5.86
C LYS A 99 13.06 -6.59 4.41
N ALA A 100 14.21 -6.32 3.80
CA ALA A 100 14.62 -6.73 2.45
C ALA A 100 14.25 -8.20 2.13
N GLY A 101 13.00 -8.42 1.74
CA GLY A 101 12.33 -9.71 1.70
C GLY A 101 10.98 -9.56 1.00
N PRO A 102 10.39 -10.66 0.52
CA PRO A 102 9.16 -10.61 -0.26
C PRO A 102 7.99 -10.05 0.57
N PHE A 103 7.02 -9.43 -0.11
CA PHE A 103 5.76 -9.05 0.52
C PHE A 103 4.95 -10.30 0.91
N ASP A 104 4.35 -10.27 2.10
CA ASP A 104 3.45 -11.32 2.59
C ASP A 104 2.08 -11.28 1.91
N LEU A 105 1.73 -10.12 1.35
CA LEU A 105 0.45 -9.85 0.73
C LEU A 105 0.60 -8.75 -0.33
N ILE A 106 -0.01 -8.98 -1.50
CA ILE A 106 -0.19 -7.96 -2.54
C ILE A 106 -1.69 -7.72 -2.68
N VAL A 107 -2.11 -6.46 -2.71
CA VAL A 107 -3.51 -6.06 -2.89
C VAL A 107 -3.63 -5.05 -4.04
N ALA A 108 -4.77 -5.07 -4.71
CA ALA A 108 -5.10 -4.15 -5.78
C ALA A 108 -6.62 -3.98 -5.81
N GLY A 109 -7.11 -2.75 -5.62
CA GLY A 109 -8.53 -2.43 -5.69
C GLY A 109 -8.87 -1.82 -7.03
N ASP A 110 -9.84 -2.39 -7.76
CA ASP A 110 -10.30 -1.85 -9.05
C ASP A 110 -9.21 -1.64 -10.10
N CYS A 111 -8.22 -2.52 -10.12
CA CYS A 111 -7.04 -2.44 -10.98
C CYS A 111 -7.17 -3.19 -12.31
N VAL A 112 -8.33 -3.80 -12.58
CA VAL A 112 -8.61 -4.58 -13.79
C VAL A 112 -9.80 -3.92 -14.50
N TYR A 113 -9.48 -3.04 -15.45
CA TYR A 113 -10.48 -2.27 -16.17
C TYR A 113 -10.10 -2.01 -17.63
N ASP A 114 -8.81 -2.10 -17.97
CA ASP A 114 -8.34 -1.99 -19.35
C ASP A 114 -8.24 -3.37 -20.02
N ILE A 115 -8.60 -3.43 -21.29
CA ILE A 115 -8.65 -4.65 -22.11
C ILE A 115 -7.69 -4.54 -23.32
N GLU A 116 -6.96 -3.42 -23.43
CA GLU A 116 -5.89 -3.29 -24.42
C GLU A 116 -4.70 -4.23 -24.16
#